data_AF-A0A4U8V123-F1
#
_entry.id   AF-A0A4U8V123-F1
#
_cell.length_a   1.000
_cell.length_b   1.000
_cell.length_c   1.000
_cell.angle_alpha   90.00
_cell.angle_beta   90.00
_cell.angle_gamma   90.00
#
_symmetry.space_group_name_H-M   'P 1'
#
loop_
_entity.id
_entity.type
_entity.pdbx_description
1 polymer ?
#
loop_
_entity_poly.entity_id
_entity_poly.type
_entity_poly.pdbx_seq_one_letter_code
_entity_poly.pdbx_strand_id
1 'polypeptide(L)'
;MGRQPGIIRRIAGSLTVDHLNILSAFIAIVFVYFQVRTFFKNRKVPEKEVPKTVESADVKKKATTDKLVGEDHDVVDDHDDVHVAREIIYKHHALPEHEMLRKSQLFYEHMKQRRSVRCFSDREVPLKVIQNLIKTAA
;
A
#
# COMPACT_ATOMS: atom_id res chain seq x y z
N MET A 1 -78.97 0.67 -4.07
CA MET A 1 -77.93 1.68 -4.37
C MET A 1 -76.96 1.75 -3.20
N GLY A 2 -75.64 1.71 -3.46
CA GLY A 2 -74.59 1.90 -2.45
C GLY A 2 -73.61 0.73 -2.33
N ARG A 3 -72.71 0.56 -3.32
CA ARG A 3 -71.56 -0.36 -3.21
C ARG A 3 -70.41 0.38 -2.51
N GLN A 4 -70.09 -0.02 -1.29
CA GLN A 4 -68.98 0.51 -0.48
C GLN A 4 -67.67 0.49 -1.29
N PRO A 5 -66.90 1.59 -1.34
CA PRO A 5 -65.60 1.58 -2.00
C PRO A 5 -64.61 0.73 -1.18
N GLY A 6 -63.97 -0.23 -1.86
CA GLY A 6 -63.02 -1.16 -1.25
C GLY A 6 -61.82 -0.47 -0.60
N ILE A 7 -61.29 -1.10 0.44
CA ILE A 7 -60.18 -0.65 1.31
C ILE A 7 -58.95 -0.20 0.50
N ILE A 8 -58.74 -0.79 -0.67
CA ILE A 8 -57.64 -0.52 -1.60
C ILE A 8 -57.63 0.94 -2.08
N ARG A 9 -58.81 1.56 -2.29
CA ARG A 9 -58.90 2.98 -2.69
C ARG A 9 -58.53 3.95 -1.57
N ARG A 10 -58.62 3.52 -0.30
CA ARG A 10 -58.20 4.33 0.86
C ARG A 10 -56.69 4.30 1.06
N ILE A 11 -56.04 3.18 0.73
CA ILE A 11 -54.57 3.01 0.82
C ILE A 11 -53.85 3.72 -0.34
N ALA A 12 -54.45 3.74 -1.53
CA ALA A 12 -53.90 4.46 -2.68
C ALA A 12 -53.88 6.00 -2.49
N GLY A 13 -54.74 6.53 -1.60
CA GLY A 13 -54.79 7.96 -1.28
C GLY A 13 -53.79 8.43 -0.21
N SER A 14 -53.20 7.51 0.55
CA SER A 14 -52.18 7.85 1.55
C SER A 14 -50.76 7.78 0.97
N LEU A 15 -50.58 7.37 -0.28
CA LEU A 15 -49.26 7.27 -0.91
C LEU A 15 -48.81 8.65 -1.43
N THR A 16 -48.52 9.54 -0.48
CA THR A 16 -47.94 10.86 -0.74
C THR A 16 -46.42 10.76 -0.98
N VAL A 17 -45.84 11.84 -1.52
CA VAL A 17 -44.39 12.02 -1.76
C VAL A 17 -43.55 11.67 -0.53
N ASP A 18 -44.10 11.82 0.67
CA ASP A 18 -43.45 11.49 1.94
C ASP A 18 -43.08 10.01 2.04
N HIS A 19 -43.95 9.10 1.57
CA HIS A 19 -43.64 7.67 1.57
C HIS A 19 -42.53 7.31 0.59
N LEU A 20 -42.41 8.03 -0.53
CA LEU A 20 -41.32 7.85 -1.48
C LEU A 20 -39.98 8.35 -0.90
N ASN A 21 -40.00 9.47 -0.19
CA ASN A 21 -38.84 10.01 0.52
C ASN A 21 -38.40 9.11 1.68
N ILE A 22 -39.36 8.54 2.42
CA ILE A 22 -39.07 7.57 3.48
C ILE A 22 -38.43 6.31 2.88
N LEU A 23 -38.96 5.80 1.78
CA LEU A 23 -38.40 4.62 1.10
C LEU A 23 -36.98 4.89 0.57
N SER A 24 -36.73 6.07 -0.03
CA SER A 24 -35.40 6.44 -0.50
C SER A 24 -34.40 6.60 0.65
N ALA A 25 -34.82 7.15 1.79
CA ALA A 25 -34.00 7.25 3.00
C ALA A 25 -33.65 5.86 3.56
N PHE A 26 -34.60 4.93 3.62
CA PHE A 26 -34.32 3.55 4.05
C PHE A 26 -33.32 2.86 3.13
N ILE A 27 -33.47 3.01 1.80
CA ILE A 27 -32.53 2.44 0.84
C ILE A 27 -31.12 3.04 1.03
N ALA A 28 -31.02 4.35 1.24
CA ALA A 28 -29.74 5.01 1.49
C ALA A 28 -29.07 4.51 2.81
N ILE A 29 -29.84 4.36 3.88
CA ILE A 29 -29.34 3.84 5.17
C ILE A 29 -28.85 2.40 5.02
N VAL A 30 -29.60 1.54 4.32
CA VAL A 30 -29.20 0.15 4.06
C VAL A 30 -27.93 0.09 3.20
N PHE A 31 -27.81 0.96 2.19
CA PHE A 31 -26.62 1.04 1.34
C PHE A 31 -25.38 1.47 2.15
N VAL A 32 -25.51 2.50 2.99
CA VAL A 32 -24.42 2.94 3.89
C VAL A 32 -24.05 1.84 4.88
N TYR A 33 -25.05 1.17 5.48
CA TYR A 33 -24.81 0.03 6.36
C TYR A 33 -24.07 -1.11 5.64
N PHE A 34 -24.42 -1.41 4.39
CA PHE A 34 -23.77 -2.44 3.60
C PHE A 34 -22.31 -2.08 3.26
N GLN A 35 -22.04 -0.82 2.90
CA GLN A 35 -20.67 -0.32 2.67
C GLN A 35 -19.82 -0.45 3.94
N VAL A 36 -20.36 -0.04 5.09
CA VAL A 36 -19.71 -0.17 6.40
C VAL A 36 -19.47 -1.65 6.74
N ARG A 37 -20.49 -2.51 6.62
CA ARG A 37 -20.38 -3.94 6.93
C ARG A 37 -19.33 -4.64 6.05
N THR A 38 -19.28 -4.31 4.76
CA THR A 38 -18.28 -4.85 3.83
C THR A 38 -16.87 -4.39 4.22
N PHE A 39 -16.73 -3.12 4.60
CA PHE A 39 -15.46 -2.57 5.09
C PHE A 39 -14.97 -3.23 6.39
N PHE A 40 -15.87 -3.51 7.34
CA PHE A 40 -15.54 -4.18 8.60
C PHE A 40 -15.35 -5.70 8.47
N LYS A 41 -16.05 -6.37 7.54
CA LYS A 41 -15.87 -7.82 7.30
C LYS A 41 -14.52 -8.13 6.64
N ASN A 42 -14.00 -7.20 5.83
CA ASN A 42 -12.67 -7.33 5.21
C ASN A 42 -11.51 -7.06 6.19
N ARG A 43 -11.80 -6.74 7.46
CA ARG A 43 -10.82 -6.57 8.55
C ARG A 43 -10.65 -7.80 9.46
N LYS A 44 -11.37 -8.90 9.23
CA LYS A 44 -11.06 -10.16 9.93
C LYS A 44 -9.72 -10.70 9.40
N VAL A 45 -8.68 -10.39 10.16
CA VAL A 45 -7.32 -10.92 10.06
C VAL A 45 -7.40 -12.45 9.89
N PRO A 46 -6.82 -13.04 8.84
CA PRO A 46 -6.55 -14.46 8.85
C PRO A 46 -5.46 -14.71 9.89
N GLU A 47 -5.87 -15.28 11.02
CA GLU A 47 -4.99 -15.96 11.96
C GLU A 47 -4.21 -17.03 11.18
N LYS A 48 -2.94 -16.74 10.88
CA LYS A 48 -2.00 -17.73 10.37
C LYS A 48 -1.04 -18.10 11.48
N GLU A 49 -1.15 -19.36 11.83
CA GLU A 49 -0.37 -20.15 12.75
C GLU A 49 1.13 -19.98 12.51
N VAL A 50 1.89 -19.88 13.60
CA VAL A 50 3.36 -19.93 13.63
C VAL A 50 3.81 -21.38 13.50
N PRO A 51 4.70 -21.74 12.54
CA PRO A 51 5.45 -22.99 12.61
C PRO A 51 6.87 -22.76 13.14
N LYS A 52 7.27 -23.71 13.97
CA LYS A 52 8.49 -23.81 14.77
C LYS A 52 9.73 -24.09 13.92
N THR A 53 10.86 -23.62 14.43
CA THR A 53 12.25 -23.96 14.09
C THR A 53 12.48 -25.46 13.93
N VAL A 54 13.10 -25.90 12.82
CA VAL A 54 14.01 -27.06 12.78
C VAL A 54 15.10 -26.82 11.72
N GLU A 55 16.27 -27.29 12.09
CA GLU A 55 17.64 -27.16 11.61
C GLU A 55 17.98 -27.92 10.31
N SER A 56 19.19 -27.66 9.80
CA SER A 56 20.08 -28.50 8.94
C SER A 56 19.85 -28.63 7.42
N ALA A 57 20.89 -28.18 6.70
CA ALA A 57 21.53 -28.75 5.50
C ALA A 57 20.66 -29.37 4.39
N ASP A 58 20.62 -28.72 3.21
CA ASP A 58 21.38 -29.20 2.04
C ASP A 58 21.26 -28.24 0.85
N VAL A 59 22.40 -27.71 0.42
CA VAL A 59 22.52 -26.86 -0.77
C VAL A 59 22.53 -27.74 -2.01
N LYS A 60 21.45 -27.71 -2.80
CA LYS A 60 21.43 -28.28 -4.15
C LYS A 60 21.49 -27.17 -5.21
N LYS A 61 22.71 -26.86 -5.66
CA LYS A 61 23.03 -26.20 -6.96
C LYS A 61 22.55 -27.14 -8.10
N LYS A 62 22.10 -26.80 -9.32
CA LYS A 62 22.13 -25.65 -10.27
C LYS A 62 20.84 -25.75 -11.13
N ALA A 63 20.34 -24.77 -11.90
CA ALA A 63 21.00 -24.16 -13.04
C ALA A 63 20.26 -22.90 -13.52
N THR A 64 20.93 -21.75 -13.41
CA THR A 64 20.64 -20.57 -14.23
C THR A 64 21.69 -20.51 -15.33
N THR A 65 21.18 -20.24 -16.52
CA THR A 65 21.84 -20.27 -17.82
C THR A 65 23.15 -19.48 -17.87
N ASP A 66 24.13 -20.11 -18.51
CA ASP A 66 25.41 -19.58 -18.97
C ASP A 66 25.31 -18.15 -19.53
N LYS A 67 26.03 -17.23 -18.89
CA LYS A 67 26.51 -16.00 -19.51
C LYS A 67 28.01 -15.94 -19.25
N LEU A 68 28.79 -16.57 -20.13
CA LEU A 68 30.19 -16.23 -20.37
C LEU A 68 30.32 -14.71 -20.59
N VAL A 69 30.61 -13.97 -19.52
CA VAL A 69 31.12 -12.59 -19.56
C VAL A 69 32.19 -12.48 -18.48
N GLY A 70 33.45 -12.49 -18.94
CA GLY A 70 34.64 -11.96 -18.27
C GLY A 70 34.78 -12.28 -16.78
N GLU A 71 35.37 -13.44 -16.47
CA GLU A 71 36.34 -13.50 -15.36
C GLU A 71 37.41 -12.43 -15.60
N ASP A 72 37.96 -11.87 -14.51
CA ASP A 72 38.95 -10.79 -14.45
C ASP A 72 38.35 -9.38 -14.22
N HIS A 73 37.51 -9.26 -13.19
CA HIS A 73 37.67 -8.10 -12.32
C HIS A 73 38.19 -8.61 -10.99
N ASP A 74 39.51 -8.48 -10.79
CA ASP A 74 40.08 -8.44 -9.44
C ASP A 74 39.40 -7.26 -8.74
N VAL A 75 38.29 -7.53 -8.08
CA VAL A 75 37.77 -6.64 -7.05
C VAL A 75 38.77 -6.80 -5.93
N VAL A 76 39.74 -5.88 -5.89
CA VAL A 76 40.57 -5.69 -4.71
C VAL A 76 39.56 -5.42 -3.59
N ASP A 77 39.45 -6.38 -2.68
CA ASP A 77 38.62 -6.30 -1.49
C ASP A 77 39.28 -5.26 -0.58
N ASP A 78 39.11 -3.98 -0.90
CA ASP A 78 39.60 -2.81 -0.14
C ASP A 78 38.77 -2.62 1.15
N HIS A 79 38.37 -3.72 1.79
CA HIS A 79 37.63 -3.72 3.06
C HIS A 79 38.54 -3.95 4.29
N ASP A 80 39.86 -3.86 4.14
CA ASP A 80 40.80 -4.05 5.25
C ASP A 80 40.91 -2.85 6.23
N ASP A 81 40.12 -1.79 6.06
CA ASP A 81 39.98 -0.70 7.04
C ASP A 81 38.63 -0.73 7.77
N VAL A 82 38.07 -1.92 8.03
CA VAL A 82 36.97 -2.07 8.99
C VAL A 82 37.52 -1.74 10.37
N HIS A 83 37.40 -0.47 10.75
CA HIS A 83 37.39 -0.07 12.15
C HIS A 83 36.58 -1.11 12.92
N VAL A 84 37.18 -1.71 13.95
CA VAL A 84 36.51 -2.62 14.89
C VAL A 84 35.44 -1.82 15.63
N ALA A 85 34.36 -1.52 14.93
CA ALA A 85 33.26 -0.72 15.39
C ALA A 85 32.49 -1.61 16.37
N ARG A 86 32.26 -1.07 17.57
CA ARG A 86 31.45 -1.75 18.57
C ARG A 86 30.08 -2.03 17.96
N GLU A 87 29.66 -3.29 18.01
CA GLU A 87 28.32 -3.65 17.57
C GLU A 87 27.28 -2.95 18.45
N ILE A 88 26.30 -2.31 17.81
CA ILE A 88 25.21 -1.62 18.48
C ILE A 88 23.87 -2.24 18.04
N ILE A 89 22.92 -2.34 18.98
CA ILE A 89 21.60 -2.89 18.69
C ILE A 89 20.85 -1.95 17.75
N TYR A 90 20.43 -2.48 16.59
CA TYR A 90 19.61 -1.74 15.64
C TYR A 90 18.17 -1.54 16.17
N LYS A 91 17.71 -0.29 16.14
CA LYS A 91 16.33 0.07 16.51
C LYS A 91 15.51 0.31 15.24
N HIS A 92 14.82 -0.72 14.79
CA HIS A 92 13.96 -0.65 13.62
C HIS A 92 12.65 0.10 13.91
N HIS A 93 12.23 0.98 13.00
CA HIS A 93 10.91 1.62 13.05
C HIS A 93 9.88 0.79 12.25
N ALA A 94 9.06 0.00 12.95
CA ALA A 94 8.03 -0.82 12.32
C ALA A 94 6.85 0.03 11.82
N LEU A 95 6.49 -0.15 10.54
CA LEU A 95 5.34 0.48 9.92
C LEU A 95 4.18 -0.53 9.83
N PRO A 96 2.92 -0.11 10.04
CA PRO A 96 1.78 -0.98 9.82
C PRO A 96 1.60 -1.23 8.31
N GLU A 97 1.11 -2.42 7.95
CA GLU A 97 1.05 -2.90 6.55
C GLU A 97 0.36 -1.92 5.59
N HIS A 98 -0.79 -1.35 6.00
CA HIS A 98 -1.52 -0.39 5.18
C HIS A 98 -0.70 0.90 4.89
N GLU A 99 0.14 1.35 5.82
CA GLU A 99 1.04 2.48 5.57
C GLU A 99 2.21 2.08 4.67
N MET A 100 2.73 0.87 4.82
CA MET A 100 3.81 0.37 3.97
C MET A 100 3.36 0.36 2.51
N LEU A 101 2.18 -0.21 2.23
CA LEU A 101 1.60 -0.25 0.88
C LEU A 101 1.36 1.16 0.32
N ARG A 102 0.86 2.08 1.15
CA ARG A 102 0.63 3.45 0.72
C ARG A 102 1.93 4.18 0.40
N LYS A 103 2.93 4.10 1.29
CA LYS A 103 4.21 4.79 1.13
C LYS A 103 5.02 4.23 -0.03
N SER A 104 5.01 2.91 -0.23
CA SER A 104 5.69 2.29 -1.35
C SER A 104 5.06 2.70 -2.69
N GLN A 105 3.73 2.74 -2.79
CA GLN A 105 3.05 3.19 -4.00
C GLN A 105 3.35 4.65 -4.33
N LEU A 106 3.31 5.54 -3.32
CA LEU A 106 3.64 6.95 -3.51
C LEU A 106 5.08 7.15 -3.97
N PHE A 107 6.02 6.41 -3.38
CA PHE A 107 7.42 6.45 -3.77
C PHE A 107 7.62 5.93 -5.20
N TYR A 108 6.95 4.84 -5.58
CA TYR A 108 6.98 4.31 -6.94
C TYR A 108 6.49 5.33 -7.97
N GLU A 109 5.31 5.93 -7.76
CA GLU A 109 4.77 6.92 -8.71
C GLU A 109 5.65 8.17 -8.77
N HIS A 110 6.29 8.58 -7.67
CA HIS A 110 7.24 9.69 -7.67
C HIS A 110 8.49 9.35 -8.51
N MET A 111 9.07 8.17 -8.30
CA MET A 111 10.28 7.74 -9.02
C MET A 111 10.02 7.48 -10.51
N LYS A 112 8.82 7.02 -10.86
CA LYS A 112 8.37 6.82 -12.25
C LYS A 112 8.39 8.11 -13.06
N GLN A 113 8.21 9.27 -12.42
CA GLN A 113 8.25 10.57 -13.09
C GLN A 113 9.68 11.04 -13.42
N ARG A 114 10.70 10.46 -12.78
CA ARG A 114 12.11 10.87 -12.98
C ARG A 114 12.56 10.54 -14.40
N ARG A 115 13.07 11.54 -15.12
CA ARG A 115 13.67 11.40 -16.46
C ARG A 115 15.06 12.03 -16.50
N SER A 116 15.94 11.50 -17.35
CA SER A 116 17.23 12.12 -17.61
C SER A 116 17.04 13.40 -18.42
N VAL A 117 17.36 14.54 -17.81
CA VAL A 117 17.32 15.86 -18.44
C VAL A 117 18.73 16.22 -18.91
N ARG A 118 18.86 16.69 -20.15
CA ARG A 118 20.15 17.13 -20.74
C ARG A 118 20.23 18.63 -21.04
N CYS A 119 19.12 19.34 -20.85
CA CYS A 119 19.03 20.79 -21.03
C CYS A 119 18.71 21.41 -19.67
N PHE A 120 19.57 22.33 -19.20
CA PHE A 120 19.47 22.92 -17.87
C PHE A 120 19.10 24.40 -17.96
N SER A 121 18.45 24.91 -16.92
CA SER A 121 18.16 26.34 -16.77
C SER A 121 19.22 26.99 -15.88
N ASP A 122 19.56 28.24 -16.14
CA ASP A 122 20.53 29.02 -15.35
C ASP A 122 19.96 29.55 -14.02
N ARG A 123 18.77 29.08 -13.61
CA ARG A 123 18.17 29.49 -12.34
C ARG A 123 18.98 28.93 -11.17
N GLU A 124 19.30 29.80 -10.21
CA GLU A 124 19.96 29.42 -8.98
C GLU A 124 19.12 28.42 -8.15
N VAL A 125 19.80 27.47 -7.52
CA VAL A 125 19.22 26.46 -6.63
C VAL A 125 19.80 26.64 -5.23
N PRO A 126 18.99 26.60 -4.15
CA PRO A 126 19.50 26.76 -2.80
C PRO A 126 20.57 25.70 -2.45
N LEU A 127 21.74 26.14 -1.99
CA LEU A 127 22.88 25.26 -1.66
C LEU A 127 22.49 24.15 -0.67
N LYS A 128 21.58 24.45 0.26
CA LYS A 128 21.11 23.50 1.26
C LYS A 128 20.43 22.27 0.64
N VAL A 129 19.74 22.45 -0.48
CA VAL A 129 19.11 21.34 -1.22
C VAL A 129 20.20 20.40 -1.74
N ILE A 130 21.24 20.94 -2.37
CA ILE A 130 22.37 20.17 -2.89
C ILE A 130 23.07 19.40 -1.76
N GLN A 131 23.34 20.06 -0.63
CA GLN A 131 23.96 19.41 0.53
C GLN A 131 23.13 18.25 1.08
N ASN A 132 21.81 18.39 1.16
CA ASN A 132 20.94 17.32 1.63
C ASN A 132 20.95 16.13 0.66
N LEU A 133 21.03 16.38 -0.66
CA LEU A 133 21.13 15.32 -1.66
C LEU A 133 22.46 14.58 -1.57
N ILE A 134 23.58 15.29 -1.36
CA ILE A 134 24.90 14.68 -1.17
C ILE A 134 24.92 13.83 0.12
N LYS A 135 24.38 14.34 1.22
CA LYS A 135 24.24 13.58 2.49
C LYS A 135 23.34 12.35 2.38
N THR A 136 22.48 12.29 1.35
CA THR A 136 21.65 11.11 1.10
C THR A 136 22.42 10.04 0.32
N ALA A 137 23.45 10.43 -0.42
CA ALA A 137 24.25 9.55 -1.28
C ALA A 137 25.54 9.03 -0.61
N ALA A 138 26.13 9.84 0.27
CA ALA A 138 27.29 9.48 1.09
C ALA A 138 26.87 8.61 2.28
#